data_AF-A0A0V0R3P6-F1
#
_entry.id   AF-A0A0V0R3P6-F1
#
_cell.length_a   1.000
_cell.length_b   1.000
_cell.length_c   1.000
_cell.angle_alpha   90.00
_cell.angle_beta   90.00
_cell.angle_gamma   90.00
#
_symmetry.space_group_name_H-M   'P 1'
#
loop_
_entity.id
_entity.type
_entity.pdbx_description
1 polymer ?
#
loop_
_entity_poly.entity_id
_entity_poly.type
_entity_poly.pdbx_seq_one_letter_code
_entity_poly.pdbx_strand_id
1 'polypeptide(L)'
;MQSKKERNRNEIEEEEDNQPPDKQKPLEQQIGDGLNFDDIDHQMVQSTNDIDKQQLTILINDQYPSYKTLQNDVEVFVQKKTVSGGKQEKFILFQKLLEYLETKRKIVLKDCLISYFDTLSDLYVFMGKYPLQDDSTIPHEVVVGQSIEIKLRRLKSKLEDKLIEEQKQKDKDDNNEITKQKANENDNPKNRVKERKIGEVVEKVALWRRFYTGFFEEDNKFVSYQLEEAAKKVGISKKTLDDYLLQIRCGKKYGFDFNSKKNERIGTLRSFVKKEKEREKNKNNNK
;
A
#
# COMPACT_ATOMS: atom_id res chain seq x y z
N MET A 1 32.44 -4.66 70.88
CA MET A 1 31.53 -3.98 71.84
C MET A 1 30.55 -3.17 70.99
N GLN A 2 29.33 -3.69 70.85
CA GLN A 2 28.10 -3.12 71.44
C GLN A 2 27.70 -1.77 70.81
N SER A 3 26.46 -1.44 70.48
CA SER A 3 25.15 -2.09 70.38
C SER A 3 24.17 -0.92 70.18
N LYS A 4 23.08 -1.14 69.41
CA LYS A 4 21.76 -0.45 69.52
C LYS A 4 21.69 1.00 68.98
N LYS A 5 20.59 1.48 68.37
CA LYS A 5 19.18 1.20 68.68
C LYS A 5 18.19 1.71 67.60
N GLU A 6 17.12 0.92 67.38
CA GLU A 6 15.67 1.22 67.10
C GLU A 6 15.25 2.27 66.06
N ARG A 7 14.44 1.96 65.01
CA ARG A 7 13.04 1.47 64.88
C ARG A 7 11.96 2.58 64.93
N ASN A 8 11.18 2.73 63.85
CA ASN A 8 9.69 2.69 63.78
C ASN A 8 9.25 2.93 62.32
N ARG A 9 8.49 2.06 61.63
CA ARG A 9 7.08 1.60 61.74
C ARG A 9 6.05 2.67 61.33
N ASN A 10 5.32 2.40 60.23
CA ASN A 10 3.85 2.48 60.18
C ASN A 10 3.30 1.71 58.96
N GLU A 11 2.54 0.67 59.30
CA GLU A 11 1.54 -0.05 58.50
C GLU A 11 0.26 0.79 58.45
N ILE A 12 -0.47 0.77 57.32
CA ILE A 12 -1.94 0.89 57.32
C ILE A 12 -2.45 -0.14 56.28
N GLU A 13 -3.09 -1.17 56.83
CA GLU A 13 -3.99 -2.12 56.18
C GLU A 13 -5.40 -1.50 56.11
N GLU A 14 -6.13 -1.71 55.02
CA GLU A 14 -7.60 -1.83 55.04
C GLU A 14 -8.00 -2.88 53.99
N GLU A 15 -8.23 -4.10 54.47
CA GLU A 15 -9.14 -5.10 53.90
C GLU A 15 -10.45 -5.06 54.69
N GLU A 16 -11.56 -5.37 54.01
CA GLU A 16 -12.86 -5.90 54.47
C GLU A 16 -14.00 -5.24 53.66
N ASP A 17 -15.04 -5.92 53.16
CA ASP A 17 -15.34 -7.34 53.08
C ASP A 17 -16.60 -7.55 52.20
N ASN A 18 -16.77 -8.79 51.78
CA ASN A 18 -18.03 -9.52 51.58
C ASN A 18 -18.92 -9.42 50.31
N GLN A 19 -19.19 -10.64 49.87
CA GLN A 19 -19.89 -11.17 48.70
C GLN A 19 -21.40 -11.48 48.98
N PRO A 20 -22.18 -11.98 47.99
CA PRO A 20 -23.64 -11.87 47.88
C PRO A 20 -24.36 -13.14 48.45
N PRO A 21 -25.72 -13.28 48.42
CA PRO A 21 -26.51 -13.60 47.20
C PRO A 21 -27.98 -13.08 47.22
N ASP A 22 -28.72 -13.12 46.11
CA ASP A 22 -29.91 -14.01 46.03
C ASP A 22 -30.56 -14.09 44.64
N LYS A 23 -31.09 -15.29 44.36
CA LYS A 23 -31.92 -15.63 43.21
C LYS A 23 -33.39 -15.55 43.64
N GLN A 24 -34.28 -14.99 42.81
CA GLN A 24 -35.63 -15.54 42.64
C GLN A 24 -36.30 -15.00 41.36
N LYS A 25 -37.21 -15.83 40.84
CA LYS A 25 -37.82 -15.86 39.50
C LYS A 25 -39.34 -15.55 39.65
N PRO A 26 -40.16 -15.77 38.62
CA PRO A 26 -40.92 -14.79 37.82
C PRO A 26 -42.35 -14.49 38.32
N LEU A 27 -43.01 -13.47 37.73
CA LEU A 27 -44.47 -13.32 37.78
C LEU A 27 -45.03 -13.20 36.35
N GLU A 28 -45.85 -14.19 35.98
CA GLU A 28 -46.78 -14.18 34.84
C GLU A 28 -48.08 -13.44 35.24
N GLN A 29 -48.66 -12.71 34.28
CA GLN A 29 -50.11 -12.56 33.97
C GLN A 29 -50.23 -11.39 32.97
N GLN A 30 -50.43 -11.65 31.66
CA GLN A 30 -51.68 -11.90 30.93
C GLN A 30 -52.72 -10.76 30.96
N ILE A 31 -53.41 -10.64 29.81
CA ILE A 31 -54.40 -9.64 29.32
C ILE A 31 -53.72 -8.63 28.38
N GLY A 32 -54.08 -8.47 27.10
CA GLY A 32 -55.13 -9.06 26.28
C GLY A 32 -55.19 -8.28 24.94
N ASP A 33 -55.76 -8.93 23.93
CA ASP A 33 -56.45 -8.35 22.77
C ASP A 33 -55.64 -7.73 21.62
N GLY A 34 -55.27 -8.61 20.69
CA GLY A 34 -55.86 -8.66 19.35
C GLY A 34 -55.86 -7.38 18.51
N LEU A 35 -54.96 -7.32 17.52
CA LEU A 35 -55.17 -6.55 16.29
C LEU A 35 -54.80 -7.40 15.07
N ASN A 36 -55.76 -7.45 14.15
CA ASN A 36 -55.79 -8.18 12.89
C ASN A 36 -54.61 -7.80 11.98
N PHE A 37 -54.05 -8.80 11.30
CA PHE A 37 -52.97 -8.66 10.33
C PHE A 37 -53.44 -9.13 8.95
N ASP A 38 -54.57 -8.59 8.50
CA ASP A 38 -55.07 -8.72 7.13
C ASP A 38 -55.44 -7.31 6.66
N ASP A 39 -54.46 -6.64 6.04
CA ASP A 39 -54.59 -5.54 5.06
C ASP A 39 -53.24 -4.82 4.97
N ILE A 40 -52.33 -5.32 4.12
CA ILE A 40 -51.25 -4.48 3.59
C ILE A 40 -51.42 -4.42 2.08
N ASP A 41 -52.03 -3.31 1.69
CA ASP A 41 -52.21 -2.82 0.34
C ASP A 41 -50.94 -2.95 -0.52
N HIS A 42 -51.18 -3.45 -1.74
CA HIS A 42 -50.35 -3.20 -2.89
C HIS A 42 -50.25 -1.69 -3.16
N GLN A 43 -49.16 -1.05 -2.75
CA GLN A 43 -48.70 0.18 -3.38
C GLN A 43 -47.50 -0.12 -4.29
N MET A 44 -47.80 -0.13 -5.59
CA MET A 44 -46.83 0.07 -6.66
C MET A 44 -46.02 1.35 -6.38
N VAL A 45 -44.72 1.20 -6.13
CA VAL A 45 -43.78 2.33 -6.14
C VAL A 45 -43.60 2.76 -7.60
N GLN A 46 -44.34 3.78 -8.01
CA GLN A 46 -44.07 4.49 -9.25
C GLN A 46 -42.81 5.34 -9.06
N SER A 47 -41.73 4.92 -9.71
CA SER A 47 -40.47 5.66 -9.79
C SER A 47 -40.69 6.92 -10.63
N THR A 48 -40.89 8.06 -9.98
CA THR A 48 -40.93 9.37 -10.65
C THR A 48 -39.52 9.75 -11.09
N ASN A 49 -39.24 9.60 -12.38
CA ASN A 49 -37.99 9.99 -13.04
C ASN A 49 -38.00 11.49 -13.35
N ASP A 50 -37.83 12.32 -12.33
CA ASP A 50 -37.32 13.68 -12.55
C ASP A 50 -35.79 13.63 -12.42
N ILE A 51 -35.13 13.68 -13.58
CA ILE A 51 -33.70 13.45 -13.74
C ILE A 51 -33.03 14.79 -14.09
N ASP A 52 -32.48 15.44 -13.07
CA ASP A 52 -31.59 16.60 -13.21
C ASP A 52 -30.27 16.16 -13.85
N LYS A 53 -30.16 16.34 -15.18
CA LYS A 53 -28.97 15.98 -15.98
C LYS A 53 -27.70 16.64 -15.45
N GLN A 54 -26.94 15.92 -14.62
CA GLN A 54 -25.62 16.36 -14.15
C GLN A 54 -24.51 15.69 -14.97
N GLN A 55 -23.58 16.49 -15.51
CA GLN A 55 -22.45 16.02 -16.30
C GLN A 55 -21.25 15.76 -15.39
N LEU A 56 -20.73 14.52 -15.34
CA LEU A 56 -19.50 14.25 -14.60
C LEU A 56 -18.28 14.39 -15.52
N THR A 57 -17.26 15.05 -15.00
CA THR A 57 -15.93 15.17 -15.58
C THR A 57 -14.99 14.12 -14.99
N ILE A 58 -14.49 13.21 -15.81
CA ILE A 58 -13.49 12.21 -15.38
C ILE A 58 -12.10 12.76 -15.69
N LEU A 59 -11.26 12.88 -14.67
CA LEU A 59 -9.86 13.25 -14.79
C LEU A 59 -9.00 11.99 -14.71
N ILE A 60 -8.31 11.64 -15.79
CA ILE A 60 -7.45 10.46 -15.81
C ILE A 60 -5.98 10.88 -15.66
N ASN A 61 -5.37 10.41 -14.58
CA ASN A 61 -3.94 10.54 -14.30
C ASN A 61 -3.25 9.22 -14.67
N ASP A 62 -2.78 9.11 -15.92
CA ASP A 62 -1.87 8.03 -16.35
C ASP A 62 -0.43 8.42 -15.94
N GLN A 63 0.50 7.48 -15.86
CA GLN A 63 1.92 7.73 -15.50
C GLN A 63 2.66 8.67 -16.48
N TYR A 64 1.97 9.24 -17.46
CA TYR A 64 2.44 10.27 -18.38
C TYR A 64 1.59 11.54 -18.19
N PRO A 65 2.20 12.73 -18.15
CA PRO A 65 1.61 13.97 -17.62
C PRO A 65 0.47 14.58 -18.45
N SER A 66 -0.16 13.83 -19.34
CA SER A 66 -1.35 14.28 -20.07
C SER A 66 -2.60 13.91 -19.29
N TYR A 67 -3.14 14.86 -18.54
CA TYR A 67 -4.52 14.75 -18.04
C TYR A 67 -5.47 14.65 -19.24
N LYS A 68 -6.37 13.67 -19.20
CA LYS A 68 -7.50 13.61 -20.12
C LYS A 68 -8.76 13.92 -19.35
N THR A 69 -9.36 15.06 -19.66
CA THR A 69 -10.69 15.46 -19.21
C THR A 69 -11.72 14.80 -20.10
N LEU A 70 -12.60 13.98 -19.54
CA LEU A 70 -13.72 13.38 -20.27
C LEU A 70 -15.02 13.90 -19.67
N GLN A 71 -15.78 14.70 -20.42
CA GLN A 71 -17.15 15.09 -20.07
C GLN A 71 -18.13 14.03 -20.58
N ASN A 72 -18.96 13.45 -19.70
CA ASN A 72 -19.99 12.48 -20.07
C ASN A 72 -21.26 12.57 -19.21
N ASP A 73 -22.37 12.08 -19.76
CA ASP A 73 -23.63 11.81 -19.06
C ASP A 73 -23.43 10.66 -18.06
N VAL A 74 -23.29 10.99 -16.77
CA VAL A 74 -22.91 10.02 -15.72
C VAL A 74 -24.07 9.49 -14.91
N GLU A 75 -25.28 9.98 -15.14
CA GLU A 75 -26.48 9.45 -14.49
C GLU A 75 -26.65 7.94 -14.69
N VAL A 76 -26.10 7.39 -15.76
CA VAL A 76 -26.11 5.93 -16.05
C VAL A 76 -25.35 5.11 -14.98
N PHE A 77 -24.43 5.73 -14.24
CA PHE A 77 -23.57 5.04 -13.28
C PHE A 77 -23.95 5.28 -11.81
N VAL A 78 -24.84 6.24 -11.53
CA VAL A 78 -25.24 6.56 -10.15
C VAL A 78 -26.41 5.67 -9.73
N GLN A 79 -26.20 4.88 -8.68
CA GLN A 79 -27.24 4.09 -8.04
C GLN A 79 -27.60 4.68 -6.68
N LYS A 80 -28.88 4.57 -6.31
CA LYS A 80 -29.36 4.88 -4.98
C LYS A 80 -29.51 3.58 -4.21
N LYS A 81 -29.02 3.54 -2.98
CA LYS A 81 -29.21 2.41 -2.06
C LYS A 81 -29.76 2.93 -0.74
N THR A 82 -30.82 2.31 -0.25
CA THR A 82 -31.34 2.56 1.09
C THR A 82 -30.42 1.88 2.11
N VAL A 83 -29.83 2.66 3.01
CA VAL A 83 -29.05 2.15 4.14
C VAL A 83 -29.92 2.07 5.40
N SER A 84 -29.47 1.28 6.38
CA SER A 84 -30.14 1.08 7.67
C SER A 84 -30.49 2.43 8.31
N GLY A 85 -31.77 2.63 8.63
CA GLY A 85 -32.29 3.92 9.10
C GLY A 85 -33.02 4.73 8.02
N GLY A 86 -33.28 4.17 6.84
CA GLY A 86 -34.11 4.79 5.80
C GLY A 86 -33.42 5.89 5.00
N LYS A 87 -32.16 6.18 5.29
CA LYS A 87 -31.35 7.16 4.55
C LYS A 87 -31.02 6.60 3.16
N GLN A 88 -31.20 7.42 2.14
CA GLN A 88 -30.83 7.10 0.76
C GLN A 88 -29.41 7.59 0.51
N GLU A 89 -28.49 6.69 0.14
CA GLU A 89 -27.13 7.04 -0.25
C GLU A 89 -26.91 6.80 -1.74
N LYS A 90 -26.15 7.68 -2.39
CA LYS A 90 -25.84 7.62 -3.82
C LYS A 90 -24.44 7.06 -3.99
N PHE A 91 -24.28 6.12 -4.91
CA PHE A 91 -22.99 5.50 -5.21
C PHE A 91 -22.77 5.43 -6.72
N ILE A 92 -21.53 5.53 -7.15
CA ILE A 92 -21.13 5.31 -8.53
C ILE A 92 -20.68 3.86 -8.67
N LEU A 93 -21.26 3.12 -9.62
CA LEU A 93 -20.78 1.79 -10.01
C LEU A 93 -19.48 1.92 -10.79
N PHE A 94 -18.36 1.68 -10.11
CA PHE A 94 -17.05 1.97 -10.67
C PHE A 94 -16.67 1.00 -11.77
N GLN A 95 -17.06 -0.28 -11.67
CA GLN A 95 -16.82 -1.27 -12.72
C GLN A 95 -17.48 -0.85 -14.06
N LYS A 96 -18.73 -0.40 -14.04
CA LYS A 96 -19.42 0.12 -15.24
C LYS A 96 -18.74 1.37 -15.81
N LEU A 97 -18.22 2.22 -14.95
CA LEU A 97 -17.44 3.40 -15.37
C LEU A 97 -16.17 2.97 -16.13
N LEU A 98 -15.46 1.96 -15.62
CA LEU A 98 -14.25 1.45 -16.26
C LEU A 98 -14.54 0.73 -17.58
N GLU A 99 -15.61 -0.07 -17.64
CA GLU A 99 -16.10 -0.69 -18.89
C GLU A 99 -16.44 0.37 -19.94
N TYR A 100 -17.06 1.48 -19.52
CA TYR A 100 -17.31 2.61 -20.40
C TYR A 100 -16.00 3.22 -20.94
N LEU A 101 -14.98 3.40 -20.08
CA LEU A 101 -13.67 3.91 -20.50
C LEU A 101 -12.98 2.97 -21.50
N GLU A 102 -13.08 1.66 -21.31
CA GLU A 102 -12.50 0.66 -22.22
C GLU A 102 -13.26 0.63 -23.56
N THR A 103 -14.59 0.50 -23.52
CA THR A 103 -15.42 0.31 -24.71
C THR A 103 -15.63 1.58 -25.54
N LYS A 104 -15.96 2.71 -24.90
CA LYS A 104 -16.31 3.96 -25.59
C LYS A 104 -15.10 4.85 -25.82
N ARG A 105 -14.13 4.85 -24.90
CA ARG A 105 -12.95 5.73 -24.98
C ARG A 105 -11.68 5.00 -25.43
N LYS A 106 -11.75 3.69 -25.65
CA LYS A 106 -10.64 2.84 -26.13
C LYS A 106 -9.40 2.95 -25.22
N ILE A 107 -9.62 3.15 -23.92
CA ILE A 107 -8.53 3.18 -22.94
C ILE A 107 -8.18 1.74 -22.59
N VAL A 108 -6.93 1.35 -22.81
CA VAL A 108 -6.44 0.01 -22.48
C VAL A 108 -6.20 -0.07 -20.97
N LEU A 109 -7.12 -0.72 -20.25
CA LEU A 109 -7.08 -0.89 -18.79
C LEU A 109 -6.41 -2.19 -18.33
N LYS A 110 -6.10 -3.10 -19.26
CA LYS A 110 -5.41 -4.36 -18.95
C LYS A 110 -4.14 -4.13 -18.11
N ASP A 111 -4.03 -4.89 -17.02
CA ASP A 111 -2.91 -4.83 -16.06
C ASP A 111 -2.70 -3.45 -15.41
N CYS A 112 -3.76 -2.66 -15.28
CA CYS A 112 -3.71 -1.40 -14.52
C CYS A 112 -4.14 -1.60 -13.07
N LEU A 113 -3.38 -0.99 -12.16
CA LEU A 113 -3.82 -0.68 -10.81
C LEU A 113 -4.65 0.60 -10.85
N ILE A 114 -5.80 0.56 -10.20
CA ILE A 114 -6.80 1.62 -10.25
C ILE A 114 -6.94 2.23 -8.87
N SER A 115 -6.97 3.56 -8.81
CA SER A 115 -7.29 4.31 -7.60
C SER A 115 -8.15 5.51 -7.97
N TYR A 116 -9.04 5.92 -7.08
CA TYR A 116 -9.76 7.21 -7.21
C TYR A 116 -9.26 8.17 -6.14
N PHE A 117 -9.38 9.48 -6.39
CA PHE A 117 -9.07 10.49 -5.38
C PHE A 117 -10.30 10.74 -4.51
N ASP A 118 -10.18 10.49 -3.22
CA ASP A 118 -11.18 10.83 -2.22
C ASP A 118 -10.90 12.25 -1.71
N THR A 119 -11.79 13.18 -2.07
CA THR A 119 -11.67 14.59 -1.71
C THR A 119 -11.98 14.88 -0.25
N LEU A 120 -12.70 13.99 0.44
CA LEU A 120 -12.97 14.14 1.87
C LEU A 120 -11.73 13.80 2.69
N SER A 121 -10.98 12.79 2.23
CA SER A 121 -9.78 12.28 2.91
C SER A 121 -8.47 12.83 2.33
N ASP A 122 -8.52 13.63 1.26
CA ASP A 122 -7.37 14.20 0.54
C ASP A 122 -6.32 13.13 0.12
N LEU A 123 -6.78 11.95 -0.32
CA LEU A 123 -5.90 10.82 -0.66
C LEU A 123 -6.45 9.97 -1.81
N TYR A 124 -5.56 9.20 -2.44
CA TYR A 124 -5.99 8.18 -3.42
C TYR A 124 -6.37 6.88 -2.71
N VAL A 125 -7.62 6.47 -2.89
CA VAL A 125 -8.15 5.18 -2.44
C VAL A 125 -7.88 4.11 -3.49
N PHE A 126 -7.13 3.08 -3.13
CA PHE A 126 -6.80 1.97 -4.01
C PHE A 126 -7.99 1.03 -4.17
N MET A 127 -8.41 0.80 -5.41
CA MET A 127 -9.58 -0.04 -5.74
C MET A 127 -9.20 -1.47 -6.13
N GLY A 128 -8.01 -1.68 -6.68
CA GLY A 128 -7.58 -3.00 -7.12
C GLY A 128 -6.88 -3.00 -8.47
N LYS A 129 -6.70 -4.20 -9.02
CA LYS A 129 -6.24 -4.46 -10.38
C LYS A 129 -7.45 -4.63 -11.30
N TYR A 130 -7.41 -4.09 -12.51
CA TYR A 130 -8.47 -4.32 -13.51
C TYR A 130 -8.47 -5.78 -14.02
N PRO A 131 -9.64 -6.42 -14.21
CA PRO A 131 -10.99 -5.96 -13.88
C PRO A 131 -11.25 -5.93 -12.38
N LEU A 132 -12.04 -4.96 -11.91
CA LEU A 132 -12.41 -4.87 -10.49
C LEU A 132 -13.49 -5.91 -10.16
N GLN A 133 -13.70 -6.17 -8.87
CA GLN A 133 -14.84 -6.95 -8.41
C GLN A 133 -16.15 -6.18 -8.65
N ASP A 134 -17.23 -6.88 -9.01
CA ASP A 134 -18.50 -6.30 -9.48
C ASP A 134 -19.20 -5.37 -8.46
N ASP A 135 -18.82 -5.46 -7.18
CA ASP A 135 -19.34 -4.67 -6.07
C ASP A 135 -18.53 -3.37 -5.79
N SER A 136 -17.51 -3.09 -6.59
CA SER A 136 -16.68 -1.90 -6.45
C SER A 136 -17.48 -0.61 -6.70
N THR A 137 -17.73 0.13 -5.63
CA THR A 137 -18.51 1.37 -5.64
C THR A 137 -17.70 2.54 -5.12
N ILE A 138 -18.05 3.75 -5.57
CA ILE A 138 -17.49 5.00 -5.06
C ILE A 138 -18.63 5.82 -4.44
N PRO A 139 -18.50 6.29 -3.18
CA PRO A 139 -19.50 7.15 -2.57
C PRO A 139 -19.66 8.43 -3.39
N HIS A 140 -20.89 8.86 -3.67
CA HIS A 140 -21.12 10.07 -4.48
C HIS A 140 -20.60 11.34 -3.79
N GLU A 141 -20.43 11.30 -2.47
CA GLU A 141 -19.93 12.41 -1.64
C GLU A 141 -18.49 12.81 -1.98
N VAL A 142 -17.70 11.90 -2.58
CA VAL A 142 -16.30 12.19 -2.98
C VAL A 142 -16.21 12.90 -4.34
N VAL A 143 -17.33 13.11 -5.01
CA VAL A 143 -17.39 13.82 -6.30
C VAL A 143 -17.41 15.33 -6.05
N VAL A 144 -16.31 16.02 -6.35
CA VAL A 144 -16.21 17.48 -6.21
C VAL A 144 -16.47 18.17 -7.55
N GLY A 145 -17.40 19.12 -7.55
CA GLY A 145 -17.69 19.94 -8.73
C GLY A 145 -18.10 19.11 -9.96
N GLN A 146 -18.79 17.99 -9.71
CA GLN A 146 -19.12 17.00 -10.74
C GLN A 146 -17.87 16.42 -11.40
N SER A 147 -16.77 16.24 -10.68
CA SER A 147 -15.59 15.59 -11.22
C SER A 147 -15.08 14.48 -10.32
N ILE A 148 -14.55 13.44 -10.95
CA ILE A 148 -13.84 12.36 -10.27
C ILE A 148 -12.46 12.22 -10.88
N GLU A 149 -11.44 12.16 -10.03
CA GLU A 149 -10.08 11.87 -10.46
C GLU A 149 -9.77 10.38 -10.29
N ILE A 150 -9.35 9.75 -11.38
CA ILE A 150 -8.95 8.35 -11.44
C ILE A 150 -7.48 8.27 -11.82
N LYS A 151 -6.72 7.57 -11.00
CA LYS A 151 -5.31 7.28 -11.23
C LYS A 151 -5.16 5.86 -11.76
N LEU A 152 -4.54 5.76 -12.93
CA LEU A 152 -4.26 4.48 -13.58
C LEU A 152 -2.75 4.24 -13.56
N ARG A 153 -2.33 3.10 -13.01
CA ARG A 153 -0.92 2.70 -12.96
C ARG A 153 -0.72 1.35 -13.62
N ARG A 154 -0.09 1.34 -14.81
CA ARG A 154 0.25 0.09 -15.51
C ARG A 154 1.30 -0.70 -14.74
N LEU A 155 1.03 -1.99 -14.55
CA LEU A 155 2.01 -2.96 -14.08
C LEU A 155 3.01 -3.23 -15.21
N LYS A 156 4.32 -3.15 -14.90
CA LYS A 156 5.38 -3.41 -15.88
C LYS A 156 5.64 -4.92 -16.01
N SER A 157 4.69 -5.65 -16.60
CA SER A 157 4.77 -7.12 -16.70
C SER A 157 6.06 -7.65 -17.34
N LYS A 158 6.62 -6.96 -18.34
CA LYS A 158 7.70 -7.54 -19.17
C LYS A 158 9.13 -7.32 -18.68
N LEU A 159 9.36 -6.46 -17.70
CA LEU A 159 10.72 -6.25 -17.17
C LEU A 159 11.08 -7.28 -16.10
N GLU A 160 10.05 -7.80 -15.42
CA GLU A 160 10.16 -8.64 -14.23
C GLU A 160 10.57 -10.06 -14.58
N ASP A 161 9.89 -10.66 -15.55
CA ASP A 161 10.24 -11.99 -16.07
C ASP A 161 11.64 -11.98 -16.68
N LYS A 162 11.98 -10.92 -17.43
CA LYS A 162 13.31 -10.74 -18.01
C LYS A 162 14.41 -10.60 -16.97
N LEU A 163 14.20 -9.81 -15.90
CA LEU A 163 15.19 -9.63 -14.83
C LEU A 163 15.36 -10.89 -13.98
N ILE A 164 14.26 -11.63 -13.73
CA ILE A 164 14.28 -12.89 -12.98
C ILE A 164 14.98 -13.98 -13.79
N GLU A 165 14.69 -14.10 -15.09
CA GLU A 165 15.41 -15.03 -15.99
C GLU A 165 16.88 -14.65 -16.14
N GLU A 166 17.20 -13.38 -16.32
CA GLU A 166 18.58 -12.90 -16.45
C GLU A 166 19.39 -13.14 -15.16
N GLN A 167 18.76 -13.03 -13.99
CA GLN A 167 19.40 -13.35 -12.71
C GLN A 167 19.58 -14.87 -12.52
N LYS A 168 18.56 -15.68 -12.88
CA LYS A 168 18.68 -17.17 -12.86
C LYS A 168 19.78 -17.67 -13.79
N GLN A 169 20.05 -16.96 -14.88
CA GLN A 169 21.14 -17.29 -15.80
C GLN A 169 22.51 -16.92 -15.21
N LYS A 170 22.66 -15.71 -14.63
CA LYS A 170 23.91 -15.27 -13.99
C LYS A 170 24.30 -16.11 -12.77
N ASP A 171 23.33 -16.55 -11.97
CA ASP A 171 23.58 -17.38 -10.78
C ASP A 171 24.06 -18.82 -11.16
N LYS A 172 23.78 -19.29 -12.38
CA LYS A 172 24.32 -20.57 -12.91
C LYS A 172 25.76 -20.43 -13.38
N ASP A 173 26.12 -19.28 -13.95
CA ASP A 173 27.47 -19.02 -14.44
C ASP A 173 28.46 -18.76 -13.28
N ASP A 174 28.04 -18.04 -12.24
CA ASP A 174 28.87 -17.76 -11.05
C ASP A 174 29.14 -19.01 -10.18
N ASN A 175 28.21 -19.98 -10.13
CA ASN A 175 28.42 -21.24 -9.39
C ASN A 175 29.43 -22.19 -10.09
N ASN A 176 29.59 -22.08 -11.41
CA ASN A 176 30.58 -22.84 -12.15
C ASN A 176 32.00 -22.25 -12.01
N GLU A 177 32.13 -20.95 -11.75
CA GLU A 177 33.42 -20.31 -11.48
C GLU A 177 33.93 -20.58 -10.05
N ILE A 178 33.04 -20.61 -9.06
CA ILE A 178 33.40 -20.91 -7.65
C ILE A 178 33.87 -22.36 -7.46
N THR A 179 33.38 -23.30 -8.29
CA THR A 179 33.74 -24.72 -8.18
C THR A 179 35.09 -25.05 -8.83
N LYS A 180 35.60 -24.20 -9.74
CA LYS A 180 36.94 -24.36 -10.33
C LYS A 180 38.07 -23.70 -9.55
N GLN A 181 37.77 -22.82 -8.58
CA GLN A 181 38.77 -22.10 -7.79
C GLN A 181 39.06 -22.72 -6.40
N LYS A 182 38.34 -23.77 -5.99
CA LYS A 182 38.60 -24.47 -4.72
C LYS A 182 39.77 -25.47 -4.74
N ALA A 183 40.51 -25.57 -5.85
CA ALA A 183 41.65 -26.46 -5.94
C ALA A 183 43.02 -25.79 -5.70
N ASN A 184 43.09 -24.46 -5.59
CA ASN A 184 44.35 -23.76 -5.29
C ASN A 184 44.06 -22.49 -4.50
N GLU A 185 44.37 -22.51 -3.19
CA GLU A 185 45.01 -21.41 -2.43
C GLU A 185 44.90 -21.71 -0.93
N ASN A 186 45.94 -22.36 -0.41
CA ASN A 186 46.42 -22.08 0.94
C ASN A 186 47.02 -20.67 0.89
N ASP A 187 46.27 -19.65 1.32
CA ASP A 187 46.79 -18.60 2.21
C ASP A 187 45.67 -17.62 2.59
N ASN A 188 45.60 -17.34 3.88
CA ASN A 188 44.60 -16.50 4.52
C ASN A 188 44.87 -15.00 4.26
N PRO A 189 43.87 -14.24 3.78
CA PRO A 189 43.60 -12.96 4.42
C PRO A 189 42.10 -12.74 4.63
N LYS A 190 41.68 -12.63 5.89
CA LYS A 190 40.45 -11.99 6.43
C LYS A 190 39.43 -11.60 5.35
N ASN A 191 38.39 -12.44 5.19
CA ASN A 191 37.17 -12.23 4.40
C ASN A 191 36.75 -10.76 4.24
N ARG A 192 37.36 -10.04 3.30
CA ARG A 192 36.92 -8.70 2.92
C ARG A 192 35.74 -8.92 1.98
N VAL A 193 34.53 -8.67 2.50
CA VAL A 193 33.29 -8.76 1.70
C VAL A 193 33.49 -7.95 0.42
N LYS A 194 33.46 -8.63 -0.72
CA LYS A 194 33.63 -8.03 -2.04
C LYS A 194 32.61 -6.89 -2.19
N GLU A 195 33.10 -5.68 -2.45
CA GLU A 195 32.22 -4.53 -2.62
C GLU A 195 31.37 -4.72 -3.89
N ARG A 196 30.06 -4.51 -3.74
CA ARG A 196 29.07 -4.62 -4.84
C ARG A 196 29.13 -3.42 -5.78
N LYS A 197 28.71 -3.63 -7.02
CA LYS A 197 28.54 -2.56 -8.01
C LYS A 197 27.29 -1.72 -7.71
N ILE A 198 27.29 -0.45 -8.12
CA ILE A 198 26.16 0.46 -7.90
C ILE A 198 24.88 -0.07 -8.55
N GLY A 199 24.96 -0.58 -9.78
CA GLY A 199 23.81 -1.16 -10.48
C GLY A 199 23.18 -2.32 -9.71
N GLU A 200 24.00 -3.28 -9.28
CA GLU A 200 23.56 -4.44 -8.49
C GLU A 200 22.90 -3.99 -7.18
N VAL A 201 23.48 -3.00 -6.49
CA VAL A 201 22.92 -2.46 -5.25
C VAL A 201 21.55 -1.82 -5.49
N VAL A 202 21.40 -1.03 -6.56
CA VAL A 202 20.13 -0.40 -6.92
C VAL A 202 19.07 -1.45 -7.23
N GLU A 203 19.41 -2.48 -8.01
CA GLU A 203 18.52 -3.60 -8.34
C GLU A 203 18.07 -4.36 -7.08
N LYS A 204 19.00 -4.71 -6.20
CA LYS A 204 18.70 -5.43 -4.95
C LYS A 204 17.81 -4.61 -4.01
N VAL A 205 18.05 -3.29 -3.89
CA VAL A 205 17.20 -2.40 -3.08
C VAL A 205 15.80 -2.24 -3.71
N ALA A 206 15.71 -2.15 -5.04
CA ALA A 206 14.43 -2.07 -5.74
C ALA A 206 13.61 -3.36 -5.54
N LEU A 207 14.25 -4.52 -5.71
CA LEU A 207 13.63 -5.83 -5.49
C LEU A 207 13.16 -5.99 -4.03
N TRP A 208 14.00 -5.60 -3.08
CA TRP A 208 13.63 -5.62 -1.66
C TRP A 208 12.39 -4.77 -1.34
N ARG A 209 12.34 -3.54 -1.87
CA ARG A 209 11.19 -2.64 -1.68
C ARG A 209 9.94 -3.13 -2.37
N ARG A 210 10.08 -3.83 -3.50
CA ARG A 210 8.98 -4.46 -4.20
C ARG A 210 8.37 -5.59 -3.37
N PHE A 211 9.18 -6.49 -2.82
CA PHE A 211 8.70 -7.57 -1.95
C PHE A 211 7.94 -7.04 -0.72
N TYR A 212 8.40 -5.92 -0.16
CA TYR A 212 7.71 -5.26 0.94
C TYR A 212 6.38 -4.62 0.52
N THR A 213 6.36 -3.92 -0.62
CA THR A 213 5.14 -3.23 -1.10
C THR A 213 4.08 -4.22 -1.58
N GLY A 214 4.49 -5.41 -1.99
CA GLY A 214 3.66 -6.48 -2.50
C GLY A 214 3.56 -6.52 -4.02
N PHE A 215 3.25 -7.70 -4.54
CA PHE A 215 3.08 -7.99 -5.96
C PHE A 215 2.04 -9.10 -6.14
N PHE A 216 1.53 -9.26 -7.36
CA PHE A 216 0.64 -10.35 -7.71
C PHE A 216 1.47 -11.51 -8.26
N GLU A 217 1.29 -12.70 -7.71
CA GLU A 217 1.83 -13.95 -8.29
C GLU A 217 0.99 -14.39 -9.49
N GLU A 218 1.44 -15.43 -10.21
CA GLU A 218 0.79 -15.99 -11.40
C GLU A 218 -0.67 -16.39 -11.14
N ASP A 219 -0.98 -16.80 -9.91
CA ASP A 219 -2.34 -17.15 -9.47
C ASP A 219 -3.22 -15.93 -9.10
N ASN A 220 -2.83 -14.71 -9.48
CA ASN A 220 -3.48 -13.44 -9.09
C ASN A 220 -3.58 -13.22 -7.57
N LYS A 221 -2.83 -13.96 -6.75
CA LYS A 221 -2.77 -13.74 -5.31
C LYS A 221 -1.84 -12.56 -5.00
N PHE A 222 -2.34 -11.59 -4.23
CA PHE A 222 -1.52 -10.50 -3.72
C PHE A 222 -0.64 -11.01 -2.57
N VAL A 223 0.68 -10.91 -2.74
CA VAL A 223 1.67 -11.35 -1.77
C VAL A 223 2.56 -10.17 -1.39
N SER A 224 2.64 -9.87 -0.09
CA SER A 224 3.55 -8.90 0.50
C SER A 224 4.35 -9.54 1.63
N TYR A 225 5.62 -9.20 1.74
CA TYR A 225 6.52 -9.71 2.79
C TYR A 225 6.86 -8.64 3.80
N GLN A 226 7.14 -9.05 5.05
CA GLN A 226 7.78 -8.15 6.00
C GLN A 226 9.20 -7.80 5.54
N LEU A 227 9.76 -6.68 6.01
CA LEU A 227 11.08 -6.20 5.56
C LEU A 227 12.19 -7.22 5.77
N GLU A 228 12.15 -7.94 6.89
CA GLU A 228 13.10 -8.99 7.27
C GLU A 228 13.00 -10.20 6.34
N GLU A 229 11.79 -10.63 6.01
CA GLU A 229 11.54 -11.75 5.09
C GLU A 229 11.92 -11.39 3.65
N ALA A 230 11.56 -10.18 3.22
CA ALA A 230 11.98 -9.63 1.93
C ALA A 230 13.51 -9.58 1.83
N ALA A 231 14.22 -9.20 2.90
CA ALA A 231 15.67 -9.16 2.93
C ALA A 231 16.28 -10.57 2.79
N LYS A 232 15.70 -11.57 3.48
CA LYS A 232 16.08 -12.98 3.32
C LYS A 232 15.92 -13.44 1.87
N LYS A 233 14.80 -13.10 1.21
CA LYS A 233 14.57 -13.42 -0.21
C LYS A 233 15.58 -12.77 -1.16
N VAL A 234 16.03 -11.56 -0.86
CA VAL A 234 17.03 -10.84 -1.67
C VAL A 234 18.46 -11.38 -1.47
N GLY A 235 18.70 -12.11 -0.38
CA GLY A 235 20.01 -12.66 -0.04
C GLY A 235 20.97 -11.63 0.57
N ILE A 236 20.45 -10.51 1.10
CA ILE A 236 21.25 -9.45 1.73
C ILE A 236 20.64 -9.13 3.08
N SER A 237 21.48 -8.93 4.10
CA SER A 237 20.98 -8.55 5.43
C SER A 237 20.23 -7.22 5.38
N LYS A 238 19.12 -7.14 6.12
CA LYS A 238 18.27 -5.94 6.19
C LYS A 238 19.08 -4.67 6.51
N LYS A 239 20.00 -4.73 7.48
CA LYS A 239 20.89 -3.62 7.85
C LYS A 239 21.68 -3.08 6.66
N THR A 240 22.18 -3.96 5.79
CA THR A 240 22.96 -3.56 4.60
C THR A 240 22.06 -2.94 3.54
N LEU A 241 20.87 -3.51 3.32
CA LEU A 241 19.87 -2.95 2.40
C LEU A 241 19.36 -1.58 2.86
N ASP A 242 19.19 -1.38 4.17
CA ASP A 242 18.85 -0.09 4.76
C ASP A 242 19.96 0.95 4.50
N ASP A 243 21.24 0.61 4.70
CA ASP A 243 22.36 1.49 4.34
C ASP A 243 22.36 1.81 2.84
N TYR A 244 22.25 0.81 1.98
CA TYR A 244 22.20 1.01 0.53
C TYR A 244 21.07 1.94 0.10
N LEU A 245 19.86 1.74 0.64
CA LEU A 245 18.73 2.61 0.35
C LEU A 245 18.99 4.06 0.80
N LEU A 246 19.59 4.26 1.98
CA LEU A 246 19.96 5.58 2.46
C LEU A 246 20.97 6.25 1.52
N GLN A 247 22.01 5.52 1.08
CA GLN A 247 23.00 6.04 0.14
C GLN A 247 22.37 6.40 -1.20
N ILE A 248 21.47 5.56 -1.73
CA ILE A 248 20.75 5.85 -2.98
C ILE A 248 19.89 7.11 -2.84
N ARG A 249 19.14 7.25 -1.74
CA ARG A 249 18.31 8.44 -1.47
C ARG A 249 19.16 9.71 -1.39
N CYS A 250 20.27 9.67 -0.66
CA CYS A 250 21.19 10.81 -0.59
C CYS A 250 21.84 11.10 -1.95
N GLY A 251 22.28 10.08 -2.67
CA GLY A 251 22.84 10.24 -4.01
C GLY A 251 21.86 10.93 -4.95
N LYS A 252 20.60 10.49 -4.95
CA LYS A 252 19.53 11.13 -5.73
C LYS A 252 19.29 12.58 -5.30
N LYS A 253 19.26 12.87 -4.00
CA LYS A 253 19.12 14.24 -3.46
C LYS A 253 20.21 15.17 -4.00
N TYR A 254 21.46 14.69 -4.09
CA TYR A 254 22.61 15.49 -4.52
C TYR A 254 22.90 15.41 -6.03
N GLY A 255 22.04 14.76 -6.83
CA GLY A 255 22.22 14.67 -8.28
C GLY A 255 23.30 13.68 -8.74
N PHE A 256 23.50 12.58 -8.00
CA PHE A 256 24.38 11.50 -8.44
C PHE A 256 23.82 10.82 -9.70
N ASP A 257 24.64 10.70 -10.74
CA ASP A 257 24.29 9.96 -11.96
C ASP A 257 24.53 8.46 -11.77
N PHE A 258 23.45 7.75 -11.44
CA PHE A 258 23.47 6.30 -11.26
C PHE A 258 23.66 5.54 -12.58
N ASN A 259 23.21 6.08 -13.71
CA ASN A 259 23.23 5.36 -14.98
C ASN A 259 24.65 5.30 -15.56
N SER A 260 25.33 6.44 -15.56
CA SER A 260 26.73 6.52 -16.03
C SER A 260 27.69 5.76 -15.13
N LYS A 261 27.37 5.64 -13.83
CA LYS A 261 28.25 5.00 -12.83
C LYS A 261 27.81 3.62 -12.37
N LYS A 262 26.87 2.97 -13.09
CA LYS A 262 26.31 1.67 -12.69
C LYS A 262 27.34 0.56 -12.47
N ASN A 263 28.44 0.60 -13.23
CA ASN A 263 29.51 -0.40 -13.17
C ASN A 263 30.56 -0.12 -12.09
N GLU A 264 30.53 1.07 -11.48
CA GLU A 264 31.42 1.43 -10.38
C GLU A 264 31.01 0.75 -9.08
N ARG A 265 31.93 0.71 -8.10
CA ARG A 265 31.66 0.14 -6.77
C ARG A 265 30.80 1.10 -5.94
N ILE A 266 30.01 0.54 -5.03
CA ILE A 266 29.15 1.32 -4.10
C ILE A 266 29.95 2.32 -3.25
N GLY A 267 31.26 2.08 -3.05
CA GLY A 267 32.17 3.02 -2.42
C GLY A 267 32.19 4.40 -3.10
N THR A 268 32.06 4.49 -4.42
CA THR A 268 32.03 5.79 -5.11
C THR A 268 30.81 6.60 -4.70
N LEU A 269 29.64 5.96 -4.59
CA LEU A 269 28.41 6.61 -4.14
C LEU A 269 28.55 7.12 -2.70
N ARG A 270 29.10 6.31 -1.80
CA ARG A 270 29.30 6.68 -0.39
C ARG A 270 30.23 7.89 -0.26
N SER A 271 31.35 7.89 -0.98
CA SER A 271 32.31 9.00 -0.98
C SER A 271 31.68 10.29 -1.52
N PHE A 272 30.90 10.19 -2.60
CA PHE A 272 30.16 11.33 -3.14
C PHE A 272 29.16 11.90 -2.12
N VAL A 273 28.33 11.05 -1.53
CA VAL A 273 27.33 11.46 -0.53
C VAL A 273 27.99 12.12 0.70
N LYS A 274 29.13 11.59 1.15
CA LYS A 274 29.89 12.18 2.26
C LYS A 274 30.36 13.60 1.93
N LYS A 275 30.99 13.79 0.77
CA LYS A 275 31.49 15.09 0.29
C LYS A 275 30.36 16.12 0.17
N GLU A 276 29.21 15.70 -0.34
CA GLU A 276 28.05 16.57 -0.49
C GLU A 276 27.39 16.95 0.83
N LYS A 277 27.32 16.01 1.79
CA LYS A 277 26.86 16.31 3.16
C LYS A 277 27.76 17.32 3.87
N GLU A 278 29.07 17.22 3.70
CA GLU A 278 30.03 18.19 4.25
C GLU A 278 29.85 19.58 3.60
N ARG A 279 29.65 19.62 2.28
CA ARG A 279 29.36 20.86 1.54
C ARG A 279 28.06 21.53 1.99
N GLU A 280 27.01 20.76 2.25
CA GLU A 280 25.72 21.25 2.76
C GLU A 280 25.86 21.84 4.18
N LYS A 281 26.58 21.15 5.07
CA LYS A 281 26.86 21.65 6.43
C LYS A 281 27.63 22.97 6.44
N ASN A 282 28.66 23.09 5.60
CA ASN A 282 29.46 24.31 5.51
C ASN A 282 28.64 25.50 4.99
N LYS A 283 27.69 25.28 4.08
CA LYS A 283 26.78 26.34 3.60
C LYS A 283 25.84 26.83 4.70
N ASN A 284 25.34 25.92 5.53
CA ASN A 284 24.41 26.29 6.60
C ASN A 284 25.11 27.00 7.78
N ASN A 285 26.40 26.76 8.01
CA ASN A 285 27.16 27.45 9.06
C ASN A 285 27.62 28.87 8.66
N ASN A 286 27.65 29.18 7.36
CA ASN A 286 28.05 30.49 6.83
C ASN A 286 26.85 31.40 6.50
N LYS A 287 25.64 31.01 6.92
CA LYS A 287 24.39 31.75 6.67
C LYS A 287 23.74 32.08 8.00
#